data_AF-A0A4Y3QNL0-F1
#
_entry.id   AF-A0A4Y3QNL0-F1
#
_cell.length_a   1.000
_cell.length_b   1.000
_cell.length_c   1.000
_cell.angle_alpha   90.00
_cell.angle_beta   90.00
_cell.angle_gamma   90.00
#
_symmetry.space_group_name_H-M   'P 1'
#
loop_
_entity.id
_entity.type
_entity.pdbx_description
1 polymer ?
#
loop_
_entity_poly.entity_id
_entity_poly.type
_entity_poly.pdbx_seq_one_letter_code
_entity_poly.pdbx_strand_id
1 'polypeptide(L)'
;MTTTDQLHPDIAAALAEIPGGVVIDSHHAQWPELGMTIDVPSEHERAVGGCADGNVCAFSGSNLSGTRASFSYCGTYSPGITVRSIANARSAGYVQARSSSGSVLATAIATSWANVSGTVATLNCVP
;
A
#
# COMPACT_ATOMS: atom_id res chain seq x y z
N MET A 1 -27.26 8.72 1.89
CA MET A 1 -26.80 7.39 2.33
C MET A 1 -25.91 6.86 1.22
N THR A 2 -24.62 7.12 1.30
CA THR A 2 -23.65 6.65 0.30
C THR A 2 -23.34 5.21 0.65
N THR A 3 -24.01 4.31 -0.05
CA THR A 3 -24.01 2.87 0.18
C THR A 3 -22.59 2.33 0.02
N THR A 4 -22.10 1.63 1.03
CA THR A 4 -20.86 0.83 1.02
C THR A 4 -20.81 -0.22 -0.11
N ASP A 5 -21.91 -0.42 -0.84
CA ASP A 5 -22.07 -1.32 -2.00
C ASP A 5 -21.36 -0.83 -3.28
N GLN A 6 -21.04 0.46 -3.39
CA GLN A 6 -20.27 0.99 -4.53
C GLN A 6 -18.76 1.12 -4.27
N LEU A 7 -18.30 0.79 -3.07
CA LEU A 7 -16.87 0.84 -2.73
C LEU A 7 -16.16 -0.41 -3.26
N HIS A 8 -14.94 -0.22 -3.76
CA HIS A 8 -14.08 -1.33 -4.10
C HIS A 8 -13.87 -2.24 -2.87
N PRO A 9 -13.95 -3.59 -3.01
CA PRO A 9 -13.90 -4.50 -1.87
C PRO A 9 -12.62 -4.36 -1.03
N ASP A 10 -11.48 -4.05 -1.66
CA ASP A 10 -10.23 -3.79 -0.95
C ASP A 10 -10.30 -2.55 -0.05
N ILE A 11 -11.01 -1.49 -0.49
CA ILE A 11 -11.16 -0.26 0.30
C ILE A 11 -12.12 -0.51 1.46
N ALA A 12 -13.22 -1.21 1.22
CA ALA A 12 -14.15 -1.59 2.28
C ALA A 12 -13.48 -2.46 3.35
N ALA A 13 -12.63 -3.41 2.93
CA ALA A 13 -11.84 -4.24 3.85
C ALA A 13 -10.84 -3.40 4.67
N ALA A 14 -10.10 -2.50 4.02
CA ALA A 14 -9.13 -1.64 4.71
C ALA A 14 -9.80 -0.70 5.73
N LEU A 15 -10.98 -0.16 5.42
CA LEU A 15 -11.75 0.69 6.35
C LEU A 15 -12.30 -0.09 7.54
N ALA A 16 -12.60 -1.38 7.37
CA ALA A 16 -12.99 -2.26 8.46
C ALA A 16 -11.80 -2.64 9.35
N GLU A 17 -10.60 -2.76 8.77
CA GLU A 17 -9.38 -3.12 9.49
C GLU A 17 -8.71 -1.93 10.19
N ILE A 18 -8.69 -0.76 9.55
CA ILE A 18 -7.97 0.43 10.01
C ILE A 18 -8.98 1.56 10.30
N PRO A 19 -9.30 1.83 11.58
CA PRO A 19 -10.20 2.92 11.93
C PRO A 19 -9.59 4.30 11.57
N GLY A 20 -10.45 5.27 11.24
CA GLY A 20 -10.03 6.64 10.92
C GLY A 20 -9.81 6.95 9.44
N GLY A 21 -10.15 6.02 8.55
CA GLY A 21 -10.11 6.24 7.11
C GLY A 21 -11.28 7.10 6.63
N VAL A 22 -11.01 7.99 5.68
CA VAL A 22 -11.95 8.87 5.00
C VAL A 22 -12.08 8.42 3.56
N VAL A 23 -13.29 8.03 3.15
CA VAL A 23 -13.61 7.72 1.75
C VAL A 23 -13.72 9.03 0.97
N ILE A 24 -12.93 9.16 -0.09
CA ILE A 24 -13.02 10.29 -1.02
C ILE A 24 -14.00 9.95 -2.14
N ASP A 25 -13.86 8.75 -2.73
CA ASP A 25 -14.76 8.20 -3.75
C ASP A 25 -14.77 6.66 -3.72
N SER A 26 -15.49 6.03 -4.67
CA SER A 26 -15.63 4.56 -4.75
C SER A 26 -14.30 3.79 -4.86
N HIS A 27 -13.25 4.43 -5.36
CA HIS A 27 -11.93 3.86 -5.64
C HIS A 27 -10.79 4.54 -4.87
N HIS A 28 -11.10 5.51 -4.01
CA HIS A 28 -10.10 6.27 -3.27
C HIS A 28 -10.47 6.48 -1.80
N ALA A 29 -9.57 6.10 -0.89
CA ALA A 29 -9.69 6.35 0.54
C ALA A 29 -8.36 6.82 1.14
N GLN A 30 -8.42 7.66 2.16
CA GLN A 30 -7.25 8.24 2.82
C GLN A 30 -7.33 8.08 4.33
N TRP A 31 -6.21 7.81 4.98
CA TRP A 31 -6.00 7.87 6.42
C TRP A 31 -5.03 9.02 6.73
N PRO A 32 -5.54 10.24 6.98
CA PRO A 32 -4.71 11.43 7.15
C PRO A 32 -3.73 11.31 8.32
N GLU A 33 -4.20 10.74 9.43
CA GLU A 33 -3.42 10.51 10.66
C GLU A 33 -2.20 9.59 10.43
N LEU A 34 -2.29 8.69 9.44
CA LEU A 34 -1.24 7.74 9.08
C LEU A 34 -0.44 8.18 7.83
N GLY A 35 -0.85 9.27 7.16
CA GLY A 35 -0.36 9.66 5.84
C GLY A 35 -0.44 8.53 4.81
N MET A 36 -1.46 7.67 4.94
CA MET A 36 -1.72 6.51 4.11
C MET A 36 -2.87 6.80 3.16
N THR A 37 -2.77 6.33 1.93
CA THR A 37 -3.82 6.45 0.91
C THR A 37 -3.98 5.12 0.21
N ILE A 38 -5.21 4.64 0.04
CA ILE A 38 -5.52 3.51 -0.83
C ILE A 38 -6.26 4.02 -2.04
N ASP A 39 -5.74 3.66 -3.19
CA ASP A 39 -6.30 4.02 -4.49
C ASP A 39 -6.29 2.80 -5.40
N VAL A 40 -7.35 2.64 -6.19
CA VAL A 40 -7.40 1.63 -7.26
C VAL A 40 -7.00 2.33 -8.56
N PRO A 41 -5.74 2.18 -9.02
CA PRO A 41 -5.22 3.03 -10.08
C PRO A 41 -5.94 2.78 -11.41
N SER A 42 -6.38 3.87 -12.06
CA SER A 42 -6.86 3.86 -13.44
C SER A 42 -5.70 4.13 -14.40
N GLU A 43 -5.02 3.09 -14.87
CA GLU A 43 -4.08 2.98 -16.02
C GLU A 43 -2.98 4.06 -16.27
N HIS A 44 -2.93 5.20 -15.57
CA HIS A 44 -2.26 6.42 -16.02
C HIS A 44 -1.42 7.16 -14.97
N GLU A 45 -0.78 6.48 -14.02
CA GLU A 45 0.16 7.14 -13.11
C GLU A 45 1.51 6.41 -13.08
N ARG A 46 2.62 7.14 -13.29
CA ARG A 46 3.98 6.62 -13.12
C ARG A 46 4.81 7.50 -12.18
N ALA A 47 5.16 6.93 -11.03
CA ALA A 47 6.54 6.71 -10.58
C ALA A 47 6.60 5.24 -10.08
N VAL A 48 7.75 4.55 -10.09
CA VAL A 48 7.92 3.06 -9.96
C VAL A 48 6.61 2.24 -9.95
N GLY A 49 6.09 1.91 -11.14
CA GLY A 49 4.84 1.14 -11.32
C GLY A 49 3.58 1.74 -10.68
N GLY A 50 3.48 3.06 -10.62
CA GLY A 50 2.38 3.79 -10.00
C GLY A 50 2.65 4.28 -8.57
N CYS A 51 3.80 4.02 -7.95
CA CYS A 51 4.15 4.65 -6.68
C CYS A 51 4.72 6.06 -6.83
N ALA A 52 4.03 7.09 -6.32
CA ALA A 52 4.50 8.48 -6.38
C ALA A 52 5.85 8.69 -5.67
N ASP A 53 6.71 9.54 -6.23
CA ASP A 53 8.05 9.84 -5.69
C ASP A 53 7.97 10.29 -4.22
N GLY A 54 8.92 9.82 -3.41
CA GLY A 54 8.94 10.11 -1.98
C GLY A 54 8.00 9.25 -1.13
N ASN A 55 7.20 8.37 -1.74
CA ASN A 55 6.32 7.44 -1.05
C ASN A 55 6.79 5.99 -1.14
N VAL A 56 6.24 5.17 -0.26
CA VAL A 56 6.30 3.72 -0.31
C VAL A 56 4.94 3.19 -0.69
N CYS A 57 4.90 2.19 -1.58
CA CYS A 57 3.64 1.62 -2.03
C CYS A 57 3.63 0.11 -1.92
N ALA A 58 2.43 -0.41 -1.67
CA ALA A 58 2.12 -1.82 -1.67
C ALA A 58 0.96 -2.06 -2.64
N PHE A 59 1.04 -3.16 -3.37
CA PHE A 59 0.14 -3.47 -4.46
C PHE A 59 -0.50 -4.85 -4.23
N SER A 60 -1.78 -4.98 -4.57
CA SER A 60 -2.50 -6.24 -4.42
C SER A 60 -2.24 -7.26 -5.50
N GLY A 61 -1.67 -6.83 -6.62
CA GLY A 61 -1.14 -7.68 -7.68
C GLY A 61 0.39 -7.76 -7.67
N SER A 62 0.91 -8.73 -8.42
CA SER A 62 2.36 -8.83 -8.70
C SER A 62 2.77 -7.80 -9.75
N ASN A 63 4.06 -7.47 -9.80
CA ASN A 63 4.64 -6.52 -10.74
C ASN A 63 3.94 -5.14 -10.72
N LEU A 64 3.58 -4.65 -9.53
CA LEU A 64 3.04 -3.31 -9.32
C LEU A 64 1.65 -3.12 -9.97
N SER A 65 0.81 -4.15 -9.88
CA SER A 65 -0.56 -4.16 -10.44
C SER A 65 -1.62 -4.24 -9.36
N GLY A 66 -2.88 -3.96 -9.71
CA GLY A 66 -4.01 -4.02 -8.78
C GLY A 66 -4.10 -2.81 -7.85
N THR A 67 -4.83 -2.97 -6.75
CA THR A 67 -5.06 -1.95 -5.73
C THR A 67 -3.76 -1.52 -5.08
N ARG A 68 -3.57 -0.21 -4.91
CA ARG A 68 -2.35 0.41 -4.40
C ARG A 68 -2.63 1.06 -3.05
N ALA A 69 -1.90 0.64 -2.02
CA ALA A 69 -1.75 1.37 -0.76
C ALA A 69 -0.44 2.16 -0.80
N SER A 70 -0.48 3.46 -0.59
CA SER A 70 0.66 4.38 -0.58
C SER A 70 0.84 5.00 0.79
N PHE A 71 2.09 5.14 1.22
CA PHE A 71 2.51 5.65 2.52
C PHE A 71 3.57 6.72 2.33
N SER A 72 3.29 7.93 2.81
CA SER A 72 4.22 9.06 2.74
C SER A 72 5.23 9.09 3.89
N TYR A 73 4.87 8.49 5.03
CA TYR A 73 5.73 8.40 6.20
C TYR A 73 6.34 7.01 6.32
N CYS A 74 7.53 6.95 6.90
CA CYS A 74 8.25 5.71 7.09
C CYS A 74 8.04 5.20 8.52
N GLY A 75 7.51 3.99 8.65
CA GLY A 75 7.11 3.37 9.91
C GLY A 75 6.63 1.93 9.68
N THR A 76 6.02 1.33 10.69
CA THR A 76 5.37 0.02 10.57
C THR A 76 3.87 0.20 10.39
N TYR A 77 3.32 -0.34 9.30
CA TYR A 77 1.90 -0.20 8.95
C TYR A 77 1.27 -1.54 8.63
N SER A 78 -0.03 -1.66 8.91
CA SER A 78 -0.84 -2.70 8.26
C SER A 78 -1.18 -2.21 6.84
N PRO A 79 -0.97 -3.04 5.80
CA PRO A 79 -1.32 -2.64 4.45
C PRO A 79 -2.82 -2.49 4.21
N GLY A 80 -3.69 -3.13 5.01
CA GLY A 80 -5.16 -3.14 4.83
C GLY A 80 -5.65 -3.83 3.55
N ILE A 81 -4.72 -4.29 2.70
CA ILE A 81 -4.97 -5.02 1.46
C ILE A 81 -4.07 -6.25 1.42
N THR A 82 -4.47 -7.26 0.65
CA THR A 82 -3.57 -8.38 0.34
C THR A 82 -2.40 -7.84 -0.46
N VAL A 83 -1.17 -7.91 0.04
CA VAL A 83 0.01 -7.38 -0.68
C VAL A 83 0.73 -8.48 -1.45
N ARG A 84 0.98 -8.24 -2.75
CA ARG A 84 1.69 -9.14 -3.65
C ARG A 84 2.93 -8.51 -4.27
N SER A 85 3.05 -7.18 -4.27
CA SER A 85 4.30 -6.49 -4.57
C SER A 85 4.42 -5.18 -3.80
N ILE A 86 5.66 -4.72 -3.60
CA ILE A 86 6.01 -3.49 -2.88
C ILE A 86 6.97 -2.65 -3.71
N ALA A 87 6.86 -1.33 -3.62
CA ALA A 87 7.76 -0.37 -4.23
C ALA A 87 8.20 0.69 -3.22
N ASN A 88 9.45 1.12 -3.34
CA ASN A 88 9.99 2.26 -2.63
C ASN A 88 10.39 3.32 -3.67
N ALA A 89 9.55 4.35 -3.84
CA ALA A 89 9.86 5.47 -4.73
C ALA A 89 10.63 6.59 -4.00
N ARG A 90 11.17 6.31 -2.81
CA ARG A 90 12.02 7.24 -2.06
C ARG A 90 13.44 7.16 -2.57
N SER A 91 14.17 8.27 -2.38
CA SER A 91 15.60 8.37 -2.72
C SER A 91 16.53 7.65 -1.74
N ALA A 92 16.01 7.21 -0.58
CA ALA A 92 16.77 6.53 0.46
C ALA A 92 15.90 5.50 1.22
N GLY A 93 16.56 4.68 2.03
CA GLY A 93 15.93 3.69 2.88
C GLY A 93 15.44 2.45 2.14
N TYR A 94 14.60 1.67 2.82
CA TYR A 94 13.98 0.47 2.27
C TYR A 94 12.63 0.18 2.92
N VAL A 95 11.75 -0.51 2.20
CA VAL A 95 10.54 -1.12 2.76
C VAL A 95 10.66 -2.63 2.76
N GLN A 96 10.19 -3.26 3.82
CA GLN A 96 10.08 -4.70 3.95
C GLN A 96 8.63 -5.11 4.10
N ALA A 97 8.23 -6.09 3.32
CA ALA A 97 7.02 -6.85 3.58
C ALA A 97 7.37 -7.99 4.55
N ARG A 98 6.66 -8.08 5.67
CA ARG A 98 6.91 -9.12 6.70
C ARG A 98 5.67 -9.97 6.94
N SER A 99 5.89 -11.25 7.22
CA SER A 99 4.85 -12.18 7.66
C SER A 99 4.46 -11.94 9.12
N SER A 100 3.38 -12.56 9.58
CA SER A 100 2.95 -12.54 10.99
C SER A 100 3.98 -13.12 11.95
N SER A 101 4.85 -14.04 11.49
CA SER A 101 5.99 -14.57 12.25
C SER A 101 7.20 -13.62 12.27
N GLY A 102 7.11 -12.46 11.62
CA GLY A 102 8.18 -11.48 11.53
C GLY A 102 9.23 -11.78 10.47
N SER A 103 9.06 -12.78 9.61
CA SER A 103 10.01 -13.09 8.52
C SER A 103 9.89 -12.06 7.39
N VAL A 104 11.02 -11.65 6.80
CA VAL A 104 11.01 -10.76 5.63
C VAL A 104 10.66 -11.56 4.38
N LEU A 105 9.59 -11.18 3.71
CA LEU A 105 9.07 -11.83 2.50
C LEU A 105 9.55 -11.14 1.21
N ALA A 106 9.77 -9.83 1.30
CA ALA A 106 10.34 -9.01 0.24
C ALA A 106 10.98 -7.76 0.84
N THR A 107 11.99 -7.22 0.16
CA THR A 107 12.60 -5.93 0.47
C THR A 107 12.69 -5.11 -0.82
N ALA A 108 12.18 -3.88 -0.79
CA ALA A 108 12.39 -2.91 -1.85
C ALA A 108 13.28 -1.79 -1.32
N ILE A 109 14.49 -1.69 -1.88
CA ILE A 109 15.42 -0.59 -1.61
C ILE A 109 14.96 0.69 -2.31
N ALA A 110 15.55 1.83 -1.97
CA ALA A 110 15.32 3.11 -2.62
C ALA A 110 15.23 3.01 -4.14
N THR A 111 14.24 3.68 -4.73
CA THR A 111 13.94 3.67 -6.18
C THR A 111 13.73 2.29 -6.80
N SER A 112 13.35 1.30 -6.00
CA SER A 112 13.23 -0.10 -6.43
C SER A 112 11.91 -0.73 -5.99
N TRP A 113 11.66 -1.95 -6.44
CA TRP A 113 10.46 -2.72 -6.13
C TRP A 113 10.76 -4.21 -6.04
N ALA A 114 9.86 -4.95 -5.40
CA ALA A 114 9.98 -6.40 -5.25
C ALA A 114 8.60 -7.08 -5.18
N ASN A 115 8.51 -8.28 -5.73
CA ASN A 115 7.35 -9.16 -5.54
C ASN A 115 7.44 -9.85 -4.17
N VAL A 116 6.29 -10.01 -3.53
CA VAL A 116 6.17 -10.70 -2.24
C VAL A 116 5.93 -12.19 -2.46
N SER A 117 6.74 -13.01 -1.81
CA SER A 117 6.69 -14.48 -1.92
C SER A 117 5.64 -15.15 -1.03
N GLY A 118 4.92 -14.41 -0.18
CA GLY A 118 3.96 -14.95 0.78
C GLY A 118 2.94 -13.92 1.29
N THR A 119 2.26 -14.25 2.39
CA THR A 119 1.23 -13.38 3.00
C THR A 119 1.85 -12.32 3.89
N VAL A 120 1.66 -11.05 3.53
CA VAL A 120 2.13 -9.91 4.31
C VAL A 120 1.17 -9.63 5.46
N ALA A 121 1.71 -9.51 6.67
CA ALA A 121 0.99 -9.01 7.82
C ALA A 121 1.31 -7.53 8.10
N THR A 122 2.56 -7.12 7.89
CA THR A 122 3.00 -5.75 8.16
C THR A 122 4.01 -5.28 7.13
N LEU A 123 3.93 -4.00 6.78
CA LEU A 123 4.96 -3.30 6.02
C LEU A 123 5.83 -2.49 6.97
N ASN A 124 7.14 -2.67 6.89
CA ASN A 124 8.09 -1.90 7.67
C ASN A 124 8.95 -1.03 6.75
N CYS A 125 8.74 0.27 6.80
CA CYS A 125 9.56 1.26 6.10
C CYS A 125 10.64 1.78 7.04
N VAL A 126 11.89 1.76 6.58
CA VAL A 126 13.05 2.33 7.27
C VAL A 126 13.63 3.45 6.39
N PRO A 127 13.85 4.67 6.94
CA PRO A 127 14.38 5.81 6.20
C PRO A 127 15.83 5.65 5.75
#